data_AF-A0A7M7M2N0-F1
#
_entry.id   AF-A0A7M7M2N0-F1
#
_cell.length_a   1.000
_cell.length_b   1.000
_cell.length_c   1.000
_cell.angle_alpha   90.00
_cell.angle_beta   90.00
_cell.angle_gamma   90.00
#
_symmetry.space_group_name_H-M   'P 1'
#
loop_
_entity.id
_entity.type
_entity.pdbx_description
1 polymer ?
#
loop_
_entity_poly.entity_id
_entity_poly.type
_entity_poly.pdbx_seq_one_letter_code
_entity_poly.pdbx_strand_id
1 'polypeptide(L)'
;MLNAISWWNKIVWKKWKYILLGVTVIYVLIQIGNMSILGFVSDSTNTADTKHRQHAAVKKILSKWEAPQHSKLMKDPEGHSISLRGTHDKDIIKYFPNSKGKFVCFSTKEELDYIKVNDDYCDCPLDGSDEPGTSACNNGVFYCEKVSKKSAVKIPSYKVNDGVCDCCDGSDEWLEVPVLDANNVSGDGPLSYRITQCNNLCKDVR
;
A
#
# COMPACT_ATOMS: atom_id res chain seq x y z
N MET A 1 15.67 -38.62 -64.88
CA MET A 1 14.65 -38.70 -63.79
C MET A 1 15.00 -37.88 -62.53
N LEU A 2 15.80 -36.80 -62.59
CA LEU A 2 16.21 -36.05 -61.37
C LEU A 2 15.57 -34.64 -61.22
N ASN A 3 14.89 -34.11 -62.24
CA ASN A 3 14.31 -32.76 -62.20
C ASN A 3 12.89 -32.69 -61.59
N ALA A 4 12.17 -33.80 -61.51
CA ALA A 4 10.81 -33.83 -60.94
C ALA A 4 10.80 -33.76 -59.40
N ILE A 5 11.82 -34.33 -58.75
CA ILE A 5 11.96 -34.38 -57.27
C ILE A 5 12.26 -32.99 -56.69
N SER A 6 13.06 -32.17 -57.40
CA SER A 6 13.40 -30.80 -56.98
C SER A 6 12.19 -29.85 -57.01
N TRP A 7 11.33 -29.96 -58.01
CA TRP A 7 10.11 -29.15 -58.12
C TRP A 7 9.06 -29.57 -57.08
N TRP A 8 8.90 -30.88 -56.85
CA TRP A 8 8.05 -31.40 -55.78
C TRP A 8 8.51 -30.93 -54.40
N ASN A 9 9.81 -30.98 -54.10
CA ASN A 9 10.34 -30.49 -52.83
C ASN A 9 10.12 -28.99 -52.65
N LYS A 10 10.21 -28.17 -53.71
CA LYS A 10 9.87 -26.74 -53.65
C LYS A 10 8.39 -26.49 -53.41
N ILE A 11 7.50 -27.30 -53.98
CA ILE A 11 6.04 -27.21 -53.75
C ILE A 11 5.69 -27.67 -52.34
N VAL A 12 6.27 -28.79 -51.89
CA VAL A 12 6.10 -29.31 -50.53
C VAL A 12 6.62 -28.28 -49.53
N TRP A 13 7.78 -27.68 -49.75
CA TRP A 13 8.33 -26.66 -48.86
C TRP A 13 7.53 -25.36 -48.86
N LYS A 14 6.96 -24.96 -50.01
CA LYS A 14 5.98 -23.85 -50.06
C LYS A 14 4.72 -24.19 -49.26
N LYS A 15 4.16 -25.40 -49.42
CA LYS A 15 2.99 -25.86 -48.66
C LYS A 15 3.28 -25.90 -47.16
N TRP A 16 4.44 -26.42 -46.76
CA TRP A 16 4.89 -26.42 -45.36
C TRP A 16 5.09 -25.02 -44.81
N LYS A 17 5.64 -24.09 -45.59
CA LYS A 17 5.72 -22.68 -45.21
C LYS A 17 4.35 -22.04 -44.99
N TYR A 18 3.37 -22.30 -45.86
CA TYR A 18 2.01 -21.80 -45.67
C TYR A 18 1.31 -22.43 -44.46
N ILE A 19 1.57 -23.72 -44.17
CA ILE A 19 1.07 -24.38 -42.96
C ILE A 19 1.69 -23.77 -41.70
N LEU A 20 3.01 -23.58 -41.66
CA LEU A 20 3.70 -22.94 -40.53
C LEU A 20 3.20 -21.51 -40.29
N LEU A 21 2.98 -20.74 -41.35
CA LEU A 21 2.47 -19.37 -41.26
C LEU A 21 1.00 -19.34 -40.81
N GLY A 22 0.20 -20.34 -41.20
CA GLY A 22 -1.15 -20.53 -40.67
C GLY A 22 -1.16 -20.86 -39.17
N VAL A 23 -0.29 -21.77 -38.73
CA VAL A 23 -0.19 -22.16 -37.30
C VAL A 23 0.28 -20.99 -36.43
N THR A 24 1.23 -20.17 -36.89
CA THR A 24 1.67 -18.99 -36.13
C THR A 24 0.59 -17.91 -36.06
N VAL A 25 -0.15 -17.67 -37.13
CA VAL A 25 -1.30 -16.73 -37.11
C VAL A 25 -2.39 -17.22 -36.16
N ILE A 26 -2.73 -18.52 -36.20
CA ILE A 26 -3.72 -19.11 -35.28
C ILE A 26 -3.24 -18.99 -33.82
N TYR A 27 -1.97 -19.26 -33.55
CA TYR A 27 -1.40 -19.10 -32.21
C TYR A 27 -1.47 -17.65 -31.72
N VAL A 28 -1.14 -16.68 -32.58
CA VAL A 28 -1.25 -15.25 -32.23
C VAL A 28 -2.71 -14.83 -32.00
N LEU A 29 -3.66 -15.34 -32.79
CA LEU A 29 -5.09 -15.09 -32.57
C LEU A 29 -5.61 -15.71 -31.26
N ILE A 30 -5.11 -16.89 -30.88
CA ILE A 30 -5.40 -17.52 -29.58
C ILE A 30 -4.80 -16.68 -28.44
N GLN A 31 -3.58 -16.15 -28.59
CA GLN A 31 -2.95 -15.28 -27.59
C GLN A 31 -3.67 -13.93 -27.45
N ILE A 32 -4.12 -13.33 -28.57
CA ILE A 32 -4.93 -12.11 -28.56
C ILE A 32 -6.31 -12.38 -27.93
N GLY A 33 -6.91 -13.54 -28.19
CA GLY A 33 -8.15 -13.98 -27.53
C GLY A 33 -7.98 -14.13 -26.02
N ASN A 34 -6.86 -14.71 -25.57
CA ASN A 34 -6.52 -14.79 -24.15
C ASN A 34 -6.24 -13.42 -23.51
N MET A 35 -5.67 -12.46 -24.25
CA MET A 35 -5.52 -11.07 -23.79
C MET A 35 -6.85 -10.33 -23.69
N SER A 36 -7.83 -10.64 -24.53
CA SER A 36 -9.19 -10.12 -24.41
C SER A 36 -9.97 -10.76 -23.26
N ILE A 37 -9.61 -11.98 -22.82
CA ILE A 37 -10.22 -12.65 -21.65
C ILE A 37 -9.57 -12.18 -20.33
N LEU A 38 -8.32 -11.70 -20.35
CA LEU A 38 -7.69 -11.01 -19.20
C LEU A 38 -7.88 -9.48 -19.21
N GLY A 39 -8.42 -8.90 -20.29
CA GLY A 39 -8.65 -7.46 -20.44
C GLY A 39 -10.11 -7.02 -20.29
N PHE A 40 -11.04 -7.95 -20.03
CA PHE A 40 -12.47 -7.64 -19.92
C PHE A 40 -13.08 -8.18 -18.60
N VAL A 41 -12.39 -7.94 -17.48
CA VAL A 41 -13.04 -7.77 -16.18
C VAL A 41 -12.39 -6.57 -15.49
N SER A 42 -12.73 -5.39 -15.97
CA SER A 42 -12.71 -4.19 -15.12
C SER A 42 -13.69 -3.15 -15.66
N ASP A 43 -14.94 -3.55 -15.88
CA ASP A 43 -16.05 -2.65 -15.62
C ASP A 43 -17.32 -3.46 -15.31
N SER A 44 -17.86 -3.22 -14.13
CA SER A 44 -19.22 -3.56 -13.69
C SER A 44 -19.63 -5.04 -13.58
N THR A 45 -19.60 -5.60 -12.37
CA THR A 45 -20.75 -6.34 -11.79
C THR A 45 -20.70 -6.37 -10.26
N ASN A 46 -21.77 -5.87 -9.64
CA ASN A 46 -22.24 -6.32 -8.34
C ASN A 46 -22.59 -7.81 -8.44
N THR A 47 -22.08 -8.66 -7.55
CA THR A 47 -22.84 -9.66 -6.77
C THR A 47 -21.90 -10.57 -5.97
N ALA A 48 -22.33 -10.87 -4.75
CA ALA A 48 -21.65 -11.67 -3.74
C ALA A 48 -21.51 -13.15 -4.12
N ASP A 49 -20.40 -13.80 -3.74
CA ASP A 49 -20.41 -14.99 -2.87
C ASP A 49 -19.01 -15.36 -2.34
N THR A 50 -19.05 -15.99 -1.17
CA THR A 50 -18.17 -16.28 -0.03
C THR A 50 -16.77 -16.93 -0.19
N LYS A 51 -15.74 -16.29 0.42
CA LYS A 51 -14.97 -16.84 1.59
C LYS A 51 -14.01 -15.78 2.21
N HIS A 52 -14.40 -15.24 3.37
CA HIS A 52 -13.59 -14.51 4.38
C HIS A 52 -12.35 -13.70 3.95
N ARG A 53 -12.58 -12.43 3.58
CA ARG A 53 -11.82 -11.25 4.04
C ARG A 53 -12.75 -10.05 3.86
N GLN A 54 -13.49 -9.69 4.91
CA GLN A 54 -14.38 -8.53 4.89
C GLN A 54 -13.54 -7.26 5.03
N HIS A 55 -12.88 -6.84 3.95
CA HIS A 55 -12.58 -5.43 3.74
C HIS A 55 -13.68 -4.91 2.84
N ALA A 56 -14.75 -4.38 3.45
CA ALA A 56 -15.73 -3.59 2.72
C ALA A 56 -14.96 -2.53 1.92
N ALA A 57 -15.23 -2.42 0.62
CA ALA A 57 -14.70 -1.38 -0.22
C ALA A 57 -15.27 -0.03 0.26
N VAL A 58 -14.61 0.54 1.26
CA VAL A 58 -14.85 1.91 1.72
C VAL A 58 -14.51 2.79 0.53
N LYS A 59 -15.54 3.44 -0.03
CA LYS A 59 -15.38 4.56 -0.94
C LYS A 59 -14.24 5.42 -0.42
N LYS A 60 -13.12 5.49 -1.16
CA LYS A 60 -11.92 6.24 -0.77
C LYS A 60 -12.33 7.70 -0.55
N ILE A 61 -12.71 8.03 0.68
CA ILE A 61 -12.84 9.40 1.13
C ILE A 61 -11.40 9.88 1.13
N LEU A 62 -11.09 10.85 0.29
CA LEU A 62 -9.78 11.49 0.24
C LEU A 62 -9.55 12.07 1.65
N SER A 63 -8.79 11.35 2.48
CA SER A 63 -8.62 11.73 3.88
C SER A 63 -7.83 13.03 3.93
N LYS A 64 -8.14 13.91 4.88
CA LYS A 64 -7.39 15.17 5.05
C LYS A 64 -5.88 14.91 5.21
N TRP A 65 -5.53 13.71 5.66
CA TRP A 65 -4.18 13.23 5.93
C TRP A 65 -3.37 12.92 4.67
N GLU A 66 -3.99 12.75 3.50
CA GLU A 66 -3.28 12.59 2.22
C GLU A 66 -2.63 13.91 1.74
N ALA A 67 -3.02 15.06 2.29
CA ALA A 67 -2.46 16.34 1.88
C ALA A 67 -0.98 16.50 2.33
N PRO A 68 -0.10 17.12 1.50
CA PRO A 68 1.35 17.13 1.71
C PRO A 68 1.81 17.66 3.07
N GLN A 69 1.06 18.59 3.66
CA GLN A 69 1.39 19.18 4.95
C GLN A 69 1.34 18.19 6.12
N HIS A 70 0.56 17.10 6.00
CA HIS A 70 0.34 16.13 7.08
C HIS A 70 1.21 14.88 6.92
N SER A 71 1.53 14.52 5.67
CA SER A 71 2.26 13.29 5.34
C SER A 71 3.78 13.46 5.39
N LYS A 72 4.30 14.68 5.63
CA LYS A 72 5.75 14.97 5.67
C LYS A 72 6.48 14.31 4.49
N LEU A 73 5.96 14.52 3.29
CA LEU A 73 6.44 13.82 2.10
C LEU A 73 7.88 14.20 1.77
N MET A 74 8.69 13.18 1.56
CA MET A 74 10.03 13.30 1.00
C MET A 74 10.10 12.56 -0.31
N LYS A 75 10.97 13.02 -1.20
CA LYS A 75 11.30 12.30 -2.43
C LYS A 75 12.60 11.55 -2.24
N ASP A 76 12.63 10.30 -2.64
CA ASP A 76 13.86 9.55 -2.76
C ASP A 76 14.67 10.02 -4.00
N PRO A 77 15.90 9.51 -4.20
CA PRO A 77 16.69 9.83 -5.39
C PRO A 77 16.04 9.42 -6.72
N GLU A 78 15.08 8.49 -6.69
CA GLU A 78 14.38 7.93 -7.85
C GLU A 78 13.07 8.67 -8.17
N GLY A 79 12.63 9.57 -7.27
CA GLY A 79 11.42 10.37 -7.38
C GLY A 79 10.18 9.81 -6.67
N HIS A 80 10.28 8.66 -5.99
CA HIS A 80 9.21 8.10 -5.16
C HIS A 80 8.93 9.00 -3.98
N SER A 81 7.65 9.22 -3.67
CA SER A 81 7.21 10.03 -2.53
C SER A 81 6.99 9.14 -1.31
N ILE A 82 7.80 9.30 -0.28
CA ILE A 82 7.74 8.55 0.98
C ILE A 82 7.20 9.46 2.07
N SER A 83 6.27 8.95 2.86
CA SER A 83 5.68 9.69 3.98
C SER A 83 6.52 9.51 5.22
N LEU A 84 6.99 10.61 5.83
CA LEU A 84 7.62 10.58 7.15
C LEU A 84 6.61 10.88 8.27
N ARG A 85 5.35 10.43 8.12
CA ARG A 85 4.33 10.56 9.15
C ARG A 85 4.80 9.89 10.45
N GLY A 86 4.38 10.44 11.57
CA GLY A 86 4.69 9.90 12.89
C GLY A 86 6.14 10.11 13.34
N THR A 87 6.99 10.74 12.51
CA THR A 87 8.33 11.14 12.91
C THR A 87 8.31 12.33 13.86
N HIS A 88 9.25 12.35 14.81
CA HIS A 88 9.52 13.51 15.64
C HIS A 88 10.28 14.58 14.85
N ASP A 89 9.83 15.83 14.91
CA ASP A 89 10.40 16.93 14.11
C ASP A 89 11.92 17.10 14.32
N LYS A 90 12.42 16.83 15.53
CA LYS A 90 13.85 16.94 15.84
C LYS A 90 14.68 15.79 15.26
N ASP A 91 14.05 14.67 14.93
CA ASP A 91 14.71 13.47 14.43
C ASP A 91 14.55 13.31 12.91
N ILE A 92 13.80 14.19 12.23
CA ILE A 92 13.59 14.16 10.77
C ILE A 92 14.90 13.98 9.99
N ILE A 93 15.98 14.64 10.40
CA ILE A 93 17.28 14.56 9.71
C ILE A 93 17.83 13.12 9.69
N LYS A 94 17.52 12.31 10.70
CA LYS A 94 17.97 10.90 10.77
C LYS A 94 17.26 10.01 9.75
N TYR A 95 16.11 10.44 9.25
CA TYR A 95 15.37 9.74 8.20
C TYR A 95 15.87 10.10 6.80
N PHE A 96 16.80 11.04 6.64
CA PHE A 96 17.35 11.30 5.31
C PHE A 96 18.20 10.12 4.80
N PRO A 97 18.09 9.77 3.51
CA PRO A 97 18.87 8.69 2.95
C PRO A 97 20.37 9.01 3.04
N ASN A 98 21.17 7.97 3.26
CA ASN A 98 22.62 8.08 3.27
C ASN A 98 23.18 8.32 1.85
N SER A 99 24.51 8.35 1.72
CA SER A 99 25.18 8.56 0.42
C SER A 99 24.88 7.50 -0.65
N LYS A 100 24.30 6.35 -0.27
CA LYS A 100 23.87 5.28 -1.17
C LYS A 100 22.37 5.31 -1.45
N GLY A 101 21.62 6.30 -0.95
CA GLY A 101 20.16 6.35 -1.10
C GLY A 101 19.40 5.43 -0.14
N LYS A 102 20.04 4.92 0.92
CA LYS A 102 19.44 3.96 1.87
C LYS A 102 19.06 4.60 3.19
N PHE A 103 17.98 4.13 3.80
CA PHE A 103 17.66 4.40 5.21
C PHE A 103 18.62 3.61 6.12
N VAL A 104 18.87 4.11 7.33
CA VAL A 104 19.74 3.44 8.30
C VAL A 104 19.01 3.34 9.63
N CYS A 105 18.73 2.11 10.09
CA CYS A 105 18.11 1.87 11.39
C CYS A 105 18.90 2.58 12.51
N PHE A 106 18.21 3.19 13.47
CA PHE A 106 18.87 4.07 14.44
C PHE A 106 19.81 3.33 15.39
N SER A 107 19.49 2.10 15.75
CA SER A 107 20.21 1.29 16.73
C SER A 107 21.14 0.28 16.08
N THR A 108 20.62 -0.56 15.17
CA THR A 108 21.40 -1.63 14.52
C THR A 108 22.35 -1.13 13.44
N LYS A 109 22.10 0.07 12.89
CA LYS A 109 22.81 0.64 11.74
C LYS A 109 22.68 -0.18 10.46
N GLU A 110 21.69 -1.05 10.38
CA GLU A 110 21.36 -1.79 9.17
C GLU A 110 20.87 -0.83 8.07
N GLU A 111 21.33 -1.04 6.83
CA GLU A 111 20.98 -0.20 5.68
C GLU A 111 19.78 -0.82 4.93
N LEU A 112 18.67 -0.10 4.85
CA LEU A 112 17.44 -0.52 4.19
C LEU A 112 17.19 0.32 2.92
N ASP A 113 16.51 -0.26 1.93
CA ASP A 113 16.03 0.54 0.80
C ASP A 113 15.05 1.60 1.31
N TYR A 114 15.15 2.84 0.81
CA TYR A 114 14.43 3.96 1.41
C TYR A 114 12.90 3.80 1.34
N ILE A 115 12.40 3.03 0.36
CA ILE A 115 10.99 2.67 0.21
C ILE A 115 10.42 1.85 1.37
N LYS A 116 11.28 1.25 2.22
CA LYS A 116 10.88 0.45 3.39
C LYS A 116 10.45 1.31 4.58
N VAL A 117 10.61 2.64 4.51
CA VAL A 117 10.17 3.52 5.59
C VAL A 117 8.65 3.67 5.49
N ASN A 118 7.93 3.31 6.56
CA ASN A 118 6.48 3.30 6.65
C ASN A 118 5.82 2.40 5.59
N ASP A 119 6.32 1.19 5.41
CA ASP A 119 5.80 0.20 4.45
C ASP A 119 4.88 -0.86 5.08
N ASP A 120 4.49 -0.66 6.34
CA ASP A 120 3.73 -1.60 7.18
C ASP A 120 4.49 -2.91 7.48
N TYR A 121 5.82 -2.92 7.38
CA TYR A 121 6.67 -4.05 7.75
C TYR A 121 7.82 -3.64 8.67
N CYS A 122 8.07 -4.42 9.73
CA CYS A 122 9.11 -4.10 10.70
C CYS A 122 10.47 -4.69 10.32
N ASP A 123 11.27 -3.91 9.60
CA ASP A 123 12.66 -4.18 9.23
C ASP A 123 13.68 -3.77 10.32
N CYS A 124 13.39 -2.79 11.18
CA CYS A 124 14.27 -2.42 12.31
C CYS A 124 13.72 -2.92 13.67
N PRO A 125 13.76 -4.23 14.00
CA PRO A 125 13.04 -4.79 15.15
C PRO A 125 13.50 -4.27 16.53
N LEU A 126 14.74 -3.76 16.61
CA LEU A 126 15.31 -3.29 17.88
C LEU A 126 14.73 -1.93 18.32
N ASP A 127 14.38 -1.06 17.37
CA ASP A 127 13.92 0.31 17.66
C ASP A 127 12.69 0.77 16.89
N GLY A 128 12.24 0.02 15.90
CA GLY A 128 11.12 0.36 15.01
C GLY A 128 11.32 1.68 14.27
N SER A 129 12.57 2.05 14.01
CA SER A 129 12.90 3.36 13.41
C SER A 129 12.48 3.49 11.94
N ASP A 130 12.22 2.38 11.25
CA ASP A 130 11.66 2.31 9.91
C ASP A 130 10.15 2.57 9.85
N GLU A 131 9.42 2.29 10.93
CA GLU A 131 7.95 2.35 10.99
C GLU A 131 7.43 3.42 11.97
N PRO A 132 7.78 4.71 11.83
CA PRO A 132 7.29 5.76 12.72
C PRO A 132 5.81 6.09 12.55
N GLY A 133 5.21 5.77 11.40
CA GLY A 133 3.87 6.16 10.95
C GLY A 133 2.86 5.03 10.90
N THR A 134 3.25 3.81 11.27
CA THR A 134 2.45 2.59 11.20
C THR A 134 2.47 1.85 12.54
N SER A 135 1.72 0.74 12.63
CA SER A 135 1.68 -0.14 13.80
C SER A 135 2.58 -1.39 13.67
N ALA A 136 3.42 -1.48 12.63
CA ALA A 136 4.12 -2.71 12.26
C ALA A 136 5.20 -3.16 13.27
N CYS A 137 5.85 -2.22 13.97
CA CYS A 137 6.90 -2.53 14.93
C CYS A 137 6.41 -2.50 16.37
N ASN A 138 6.59 -3.59 17.14
CA ASN A 138 6.19 -3.68 18.56
C ASN A 138 6.84 -2.62 19.47
N ASN A 139 8.09 -2.25 19.19
CA ASN A 139 8.84 -1.22 19.92
C ASN A 139 8.74 0.17 19.26
N GLY A 140 7.89 0.32 18.24
CA GLY A 140 7.73 1.53 17.49
C GLY A 140 7.09 2.65 18.31
N VAL A 141 7.35 3.89 17.88
CA VAL A 141 6.87 5.10 18.53
C VAL A 141 6.33 6.05 17.47
N PHE A 142 5.08 6.45 17.62
CA PHE A 142 4.43 7.44 16.78
C PHE A 142 4.41 8.80 17.50
N TYR A 143 4.80 9.85 16.80
CA TYR A 143 4.71 11.22 17.28
C TYR A 143 3.51 11.94 16.64
N CYS A 144 2.59 12.42 17.48
CA CYS A 144 1.44 13.19 17.02
C CYS A 144 1.91 14.45 16.26
N GLU A 145 1.23 14.80 15.17
CA GLU A 145 1.64 15.89 14.27
C GLU A 145 1.63 17.25 14.97
N LYS A 146 0.58 17.54 15.74
CA LYS A 146 0.42 18.78 16.49
C LYS A 146 0.66 18.54 17.97
N VAL A 147 1.73 19.15 18.43
CA VAL A 147 2.11 19.22 19.83
C VAL A 147 1.24 20.27 20.53
N SER A 148 0.38 19.87 21.47
CA SER A 148 -0.21 20.84 22.40
C SER A 148 0.91 21.54 23.18
N LYS A 149 0.69 22.78 23.67
CA LYS A 149 1.72 23.65 24.27
C LYS A 149 2.56 23.04 25.42
N LYS A 150 2.29 21.81 25.87
CA LYS A 150 2.94 21.19 27.04
C LYS A 150 3.90 20.02 26.75
N SER A 151 3.84 19.30 25.63
CA SER A 151 4.84 18.27 25.24
C SER A 151 4.46 17.57 23.93
N ALA A 152 5.46 17.16 23.15
CA ALA A 152 5.25 16.26 22.02
C ALA A 152 4.63 14.97 22.55
N VAL A 153 3.34 14.76 22.25
CA VAL A 153 2.64 13.54 22.64
C VAL A 153 3.15 12.46 21.72
N LYS A 154 3.83 11.47 22.31
CA LYS A 154 4.19 10.24 21.63
C LYS A 154 3.31 9.12 22.14
N ILE A 155 2.93 8.23 21.24
CA ILE A 155 2.16 7.04 21.55
C ILE A 155 2.93 5.80 21.07
N PRO A 156 2.73 4.65 21.71
CA PRO A 156 3.14 3.37 21.13
C PRO A 156 2.58 3.17 19.72
N SER A 157 3.36 2.57 18.81
CA SER A 157 2.96 2.25 17.43
C SER A 157 1.68 1.40 17.33
N TYR A 158 1.42 0.49 18.27
CA TYR A 158 0.23 -0.38 18.24
C TYR A 158 -1.10 0.37 18.31
N LYS A 159 -1.07 1.66 18.69
CA LYS A 159 -2.22 2.57 18.75
C LYS A 159 -2.48 3.31 17.44
N VAL A 160 -1.57 3.20 16.48
CA VAL A 160 -1.73 3.84 15.17
C VAL A 160 -2.78 3.09 14.37
N ASN A 161 -3.81 3.81 13.93
CA ASN A 161 -4.94 3.28 13.18
C ASN A 161 -5.65 2.11 13.89
N ASP A 162 -5.73 2.15 15.23
CA ASP A 162 -6.43 1.15 16.04
C ASP A 162 -7.94 1.48 16.21
N GLY A 163 -8.37 2.63 15.68
CA GLY A 163 -9.73 3.10 15.74
C GLY A 163 -10.05 3.92 16.99
N VAL A 164 -9.05 4.28 17.80
CA VAL A 164 -9.17 5.10 19.00
C VAL A 164 -8.27 6.33 18.88
N CYS A 165 -8.84 7.51 19.09
CA CYS A 165 -8.08 8.76 19.07
C CYS A 165 -7.23 8.90 20.34
N ASP A 166 -5.96 8.54 20.26
CA ASP A 166 -4.95 8.76 21.28
C ASP A 166 -4.22 10.09 21.08
N CYS A 167 -3.99 10.48 19.84
CA CYS A 167 -3.50 11.81 19.54
C CYS A 167 -4.63 12.84 19.63
N CYS A 168 -4.31 13.92 20.35
CA CYS A 168 -5.14 15.10 20.49
C CYS A 168 -5.63 15.72 19.16
N ASP A 169 -4.84 15.59 18.10
CA ASP A 169 -5.13 16.09 16.75
C ASP A 169 -5.66 15.00 15.81
N GLY A 170 -5.77 13.77 16.29
CA GLY A 170 -6.19 12.59 15.54
C GLY A 170 -5.20 12.09 14.49
N SER A 171 -3.94 12.52 14.55
CA SER A 171 -2.92 12.17 13.54
C SER A 171 -2.53 10.69 13.53
N ASP A 172 -2.81 9.99 14.62
CA ASP A 172 -2.69 8.54 14.77
C ASP A 172 -3.72 7.75 13.96
N GLU A 173 -4.90 8.32 13.72
CA GLU A 173 -6.00 7.70 12.96
C GLU A 173 -6.08 8.23 11.52
N TRP A 174 -4.94 8.22 10.82
CA TRP A 174 -4.80 8.84 9.51
C TRP A 174 -5.38 8.02 8.35
N LEU A 175 -5.51 6.69 8.52
CA LEU A 175 -6.20 5.80 7.57
C LEU A 175 -7.73 5.91 7.66
N GLU A 176 -8.27 6.53 8.72
CA GLU A 176 -9.72 6.64 8.96
C GLU A 176 -10.41 5.25 8.87
N VAL A 177 -9.78 4.22 9.46
CA VAL A 177 -10.23 2.82 9.35
C VAL A 177 -11.66 2.69 9.88
N PRO A 178 -12.59 2.05 9.13
CA PRO A 178 -13.93 1.80 9.63
C PRO A 178 -13.89 0.73 10.73
N VAL A 179 -14.33 1.11 11.91
CA VAL A 179 -14.45 0.22 13.08
C VAL A 179 -15.88 -0.29 13.15
N LEU A 180 -16.06 -1.58 13.43
CA LEU A 180 -17.38 -2.16 13.69
C LEU A 180 -18.03 -1.49 14.90
N ASP A 181 -19.27 -1.03 14.74
CA ASP A 181 -20.00 -0.37 15.80
C ASP A 181 -20.66 -1.42 16.70
N ALA A 182 -19.92 -1.85 17.72
CA ALA A 182 -20.35 -2.88 18.68
C ALA A 182 -21.67 -2.54 19.42
N ASN A 183 -22.05 -1.26 19.48
CA ASN A 183 -23.30 -0.81 20.12
C ASN A 183 -24.54 -1.07 19.25
N ASN A 184 -24.36 -1.36 17.97
CA ASN A 184 -25.43 -1.70 17.03
C ASN A 184 -25.46 -3.20 16.69
N VAL A 185 -24.67 -4.02 17.39
CA VAL A 185 -24.66 -5.49 17.27
C VAL A 185 -25.74 -6.07 18.19
N SER A 186 -26.99 -5.67 17.95
CA SER A 186 -28.15 -6.26 18.60
C SER A 186 -29.22 -6.52 17.55
N GLY A 187 -29.20 -7.73 16.99
CA GLY A 187 -30.16 -8.21 16.01
C GLY A 187 -29.52 -8.54 14.67
N ASP A 188 -30.20 -9.40 13.93
CA ASP A 188 -29.89 -9.99 12.60
C ASP A 188 -29.76 -8.94 11.46
N GLY A 189 -29.34 -7.72 11.78
CA GLY A 189 -29.21 -6.58 10.88
C GLY A 189 -27.82 -6.45 10.25
N PRO A 190 -27.68 -5.62 9.21
CA PRO A 190 -26.40 -5.39 8.54
C PRO A 190 -25.39 -4.77 9.52
N LEU A 191 -24.14 -5.25 9.46
CA LEU A 191 -23.04 -4.72 10.27
C LEU A 191 -22.88 -3.22 10.02
N SER A 192 -23.02 -2.43 11.08
CA SER A 192 -22.75 -0.99 11.05
C SER A 192 -21.27 -0.73 11.30
N TYR A 193 -20.65 0.07 10.44
CA TYR A 193 -19.28 0.55 10.61
C TYR A 193 -19.29 2.04 10.89
N ARG A 194 -18.45 2.49 11.82
CA ARG A 194 -18.21 3.91 12.09
C ARG A 194 -16.79 4.27 11.70
N ILE A 195 -16.63 5.45 11.12
CA ILE A 195 -15.30 6.03 10.93
C ILE A 195 -14.92 6.72 12.23
N THR A 196 -13.74 6.42 12.75
CA THR A 196 -13.22 7.13 13.93
C THR A 196 -12.93 8.57 13.55
N GLN A 197 -13.84 9.47 13.95
CA GLN A 197 -13.66 10.91 13.77
C GLN A 197 -13.01 11.50 15.02
N CYS A 198 -11.70 11.74 14.93
CA CYS A 198 -10.98 12.44 15.97
C CYS A 198 -11.32 13.93 15.93
N ASN A 199 -12.09 14.37 16.92
CA ASN A 199 -12.27 15.78 17.21
C ASN A 199 -10.99 16.28 17.88
N ASN A 200 -10.44 17.40 17.41
CA ASN A 200 -9.22 18.03 17.93
C ASN A 200 -9.39 18.61 19.37
N LEU A 201 -10.22 17.99 20.21
CA LEU A 201 -10.66 18.47 21.51
C LEU A 201 -9.96 17.69 22.61
N CYS A 202 -8.73 18.09 22.93
CA CYS A 202 -8.13 17.70 24.20
C CYS A 202 -8.90 18.43 25.30
N LYS A 203 -9.67 17.71 26.13
CA LYS A 203 -9.92 18.24 27.48
C LYS A 203 -8.55 18.36 28.13
N ASP A 204 -8.24 19.55 28.65
CA ASP A 204 -6.97 19.86 29.31
C ASP A 204 -6.45 18.64 30.06
N VAL A 205 -5.35 18.07 29.56
CA VAL A 205 -4.57 17.09 30.31
C VAL A 205 -4.07 17.84 31.54
N ARG A 206 -4.83 17.71 32.63
CA ARG A 206 -4.53 18.29 33.95
C ARG A 206 -3.72 17.28 34.75
#